data_AF-A0A8H8QYQ7-F1
#
_entry.id   AF-A0A8H8QYQ7-F1
#
_cell.length_a   1.000
_cell.length_b   1.000
_cell.length_c   1.000
_cell.angle_alpha   90.00
_cell.angle_beta   90.00
_cell.angle_gamma   90.00
#
_symmetry.space_group_name_H-M   'P 1'
#
loop_
_entity.id
_entity.type
_entity.pdbx_description
1 polymer ?
#
loop_
_entity_poly.entity_id
_entity_poly.type
_entity_poly.pdbx_seq_one_letter_code
_entity_poly.pdbx_strand_id
1 'polypeptide(L)'
;MFWPKIFWDFLTKGLDWTLRPFPLIQLLNLGFSILLIAWEWPIDLFAGTRVHQSLQARLIVVPFAGLVAALIYQGTDVAFYYFIGTGMYYWAHITGEIRLFL
;
A
#
# COMPACT_ATOMS: atom_id res chain seq x y z
N MET A 1 2.94 1.14 -27.21
CA MET A 1 2.64 1.57 -25.82
C MET A 1 1.36 2.39 -25.85
N PHE A 2 0.22 1.71 -25.74
CA PHE A 2 -1.11 2.32 -25.80
C PHE A 2 -1.55 2.63 -24.36
N TRP A 3 -1.50 3.90 -24.00
CA TRP A 3 -2.00 4.43 -22.73
C TRP A 3 -3.53 4.45 -22.79
N PRO A 4 -4.29 3.95 -21.79
CA PRO A 4 -5.72 4.23 -21.75
C PRO A 4 -5.86 5.66 -21.27
N LYS A 5 -5.80 6.60 -22.21
CA LYS A 5 -6.07 8.03 -22.00
C LYS A 5 -7.38 8.23 -21.24
N ILE A 6 -8.30 7.29 -21.36
CA ILE A 6 -9.67 7.33 -20.83
C ILE A 6 -9.77 7.40 -19.30
N PHE A 7 -8.89 6.75 -18.50
CA PHE A 7 -9.08 6.72 -17.04
C PHE A 7 -8.40 7.89 -16.28
N TRP A 8 -7.32 8.45 -16.83
CA TRP A 8 -6.52 9.47 -16.15
C TRP A 8 -6.24 10.73 -17.01
N ASP A 9 -6.86 10.89 -18.19
CA ASP A 9 -6.75 12.13 -19.01
C ASP A 9 -7.16 13.40 -18.25
N PHE A 10 -7.96 13.26 -17.19
CA PHE A 10 -8.39 14.39 -16.37
C PHE A 10 -7.35 14.84 -15.32
N LEU A 11 -6.42 13.96 -14.90
CA LEU A 11 -5.38 14.24 -13.89
C LEU A 11 -3.96 14.41 -14.46
N THR A 12 -3.74 13.99 -15.71
CA THR A 12 -2.42 13.75 -16.31
C THR A 12 -1.57 15.01 -16.55
N LYS A 13 -2.16 16.19 -16.74
CA LYS A 13 -1.37 17.42 -16.92
C LYS A 13 -0.51 17.78 -15.70
N GLY A 14 -0.92 17.38 -14.49
CA GLY A 14 -0.16 17.62 -13.25
C GLY A 14 0.80 16.49 -12.88
N LEU A 15 0.50 15.25 -13.29
CA LEU A 15 1.27 14.06 -12.94
C LEU A 15 2.35 13.70 -13.98
N ASP A 16 2.29 14.28 -15.18
CA ASP A 16 3.26 14.05 -16.27
C ASP A 16 4.71 14.39 -15.88
N TRP A 17 4.92 15.37 -14.99
CA TRP A 17 6.25 15.71 -14.48
C TRP A 17 6.86 14.59 -13.64
N THR A 18 6.04 13.84 -12.90
CA THR A 18 6.48 12.75 -12.02
C THR A 18 6.86 11.48 -12.81
N LEU A 19 6.52 11.41 -14.10
CA LEU A 19 6.70 10.24 -14.96
C LEU A 19 7.93 10.34 -15.90
N ARG A 20 8.63 11.49 -15.95
CA ARG A 20 9.85 11.65 -16.76
C ARG A 20 10.90 12.53 -16.05
N PRO A 21 12.20 12.18 -16.08
CA PRO A 21 12.85 11.03 -16.73
C PRO A 21 12.94 9.77 -15.84
N PHE A 22 12.58 9.87 -14.55
CA PHE A 22 12.61 8.76 -13.61
C PHE A 22 11.20 8.27 -13.27
N PRO A 23 10.95 6.95 -13.21
CA PRO A 23 9.64 6.40 -12.86
C PRO A 23 9.41 6.46 -11.34
N LEU A 24 9.20 7.67 -10.80
CA LEU A 24 9.11 7.91 -9.35
C LEU A 24 7.97 7.12 -8.68
N ILE A 25 6.81 7.04 -9.32
CA ILE A 25 5.65 6.29 -8.79
C ILE A 25 5.96 4.78 -8.71
N GLN A 26 6.71 4.25 -9.69
CA GLN A 26 7.13 2.85 -9.68
C GLN A 26 8.10 2.56 -8.54
N LEU A 27 9.06 3.48 -8.30
CA LEU A 27 10.01 3.38 -7.19
C LEU A 27 9.32 3.48 -5.84
N LEU A 28 8.31 4.35 -5.70
CA LEU A 28 7.50 4.44 -4.49
C LEU A 28 6.72 3.15 -4.25
N ASN A 29 6.05 2.61 -5.27
CA ASN A 29 5.33 1.33 -5.13
C ASN A 29 6.27 0.20 -4.73
N LEU A 30 7.43 0.09 -5.38
CA LEU A 30 8.45 -0.90 -5.02
C LEU A 30 8.91 -0.72 -3.57
N GLY A 31 9.17 0.51 -3.14
CA GLY A 31 9.54 0.83 -1.76
C GLY A 31 8.48 0.41 -0.75
N PHE A 32 7.22 0.74 -1.00
CA PHE A 32 6.09 0.32 -0.16
C PHE A 32 5.94 -1.21 -0.13
N SER A 33 6.08 -1.90 -1.25
CA SER A 33 6.00 -3.36 -1.30
C SER A 33 7.12 -4.02 -0.51
N ILE A 34 8.36 -3.55 -0.62
CA ILE A 34 9.50 -4.07 0.16
C ILE A 34 9.29 -3.79 1.66
N LEU A 35 8.85 -2.58 2.00
CA LEU A 35 8.56 -2.20 3.38
C LEU A 35 7.47 -3.08 3.99
N LEU A 36 6.40 -3.36 3.25
CA LEU A 36 5.32 -4.25 3.70
C LEU A 36 5.79 -5.69 3.85
N ILE A 37 6.62 -6.20 2.93
CA ILE A 37 7.22 -7.54 3.07
C ILE A 37 8.08 -7.62 4.32
N ALA A 38 8.92 -6.62 4.58
CA ALA A 38 9.75 -6.55 5.79
C ALA A 38 8.92 -6.38 7.08
N TRP A 39 7.71 -5.81 6.97
CA TRP A 39 6.80 -5.66 8.10
C TRP A 39 5.99 -6.94 8.36
N GLU A 40 5.56 -7.66 7.33
CA GLU A 40 4.85 -8.94 7.50
C GLU A 40 5.78 -10.07 7.90
N TRP A 41 6.98 -10.09 7.34
CA TRP A 41 8.03 -11.02 7.68
C TRP A 41 9.09 -10.28 8.51
N PRO A 42 8.94 -10.19 9.85
CA PRO A 42 9.92 -9.52 10.67
C PRO A 42 11.26 -10.20 10.53
N ILE A 43 12.18 -9.50 9.88
CA ILE A 43 13.61 -9.84 9.91
C ILE A 43 14.06 -9.67 11.37
N ASP A 44 14.93 -10.55 11.89
CA ASP A 44 15.32 -10.60 13.30
C ASP A 44 15.76 -9.25 13.90
N LEU A 45 16.21 -8.31 13.06
CA LEU A 45 16.59 -6.93 13.43
C LEU A 45 15.41 -6.02 13.85
N PHE A 46 14.20 -6.28 13.37
CA PHE A 46 13.01 -5.42 13.61
C PHE A 46 11.88 -6.14 14.35
N ALA A 47 12.06 -7.44 14.63
CA ALA A 47 11.14 -8.26 15.37
C ALA A 47 10.89 -7.69 16.78
N GLY A 48 9.62 -7.50 17.15
CA GLY A 48 9.22 -7.05 18.48
C GLY A 48 9.24 -5.54 18.73
N THR A 49 9.52 -4.70 17.73
CA THR A 49 9.36 -3.25 17.89
C THR A 49 7.87 -2.87 18.05
N ARG A 50 7.58 -1.83 18.85
CA ARG A 50 6.21 -1.33 19.07
C ARG A 50 5.50 -0.93 17.77
N VAL A 51 6.27 -0.45 16.78
CA VAL A 51 5.77 -0.11 15.45
C VAL A 51 5.42 -1.37 14.67
N HIS A 52 6.27 -2.40 14.71
CA HIS A 52 6.01 -3.67 14.05
C HIS A 52 4.73 -4.36 14.55
N GLN A 53 4.51 -4.33 15.87
CA GLN A 53 3.35 -4.92 16.55
C GLN A 53 2.06 -4.08 16.41
N SER A 54 2.14 -2.85 15.91
CA SER A 54 0.98 -1.97 15.83
C SER A 54 0.07 -2.35 14.65
N LEU A 55 -1.13 -2.79 14.98
CA LEU A 55 -2.19 -3.01 14.01
C LEU A 55 -2.71 -1.70 13.40
N GLN A 56 -2.76 -0.63 14.20
CA GLN A 56 -3.19 0.70 13.75
C GLN A 56 -2.26 1.26 12.67
N ALA A 57 -0.95 1.02 12.80
CA ALA A 57 0.00 1.44 11.78
C ALA A 57 -0.23 0.71 10.45
N ARG A 58 -0.59 -0.58 10.48
CA ARG A 58 -0.95 -1.36 9.29
C ARG A 58 -2.21 -0.84 8.60
N LEU A 59 -3.21 -0.43 9.38
CA LEU A 59 -4.43 0.20 8.85
C LEU A 59 -4.17 1.46 8.05
N ILE A 60 -3.07 2.17 8.30
CA ILE A 60 -2.69 3.37 7.55
C ILE A 60 -1.81 2.97 6.36
N VAL A 61 -0.74 2.22 6.60
CA VAL A 61 0.28 1.98 5.57
C VAL A 61 -0.23 1.11 4.42
N VAL A 62 -1.05 0.09 4.70
CA VAL A 62 -1.58 -0.83 3.68
C VAL A 62 -2.48 -0.12 2.66
N PRO A 63 -3.47 0.72 3.04
CA PRO A 63 -4.27 1.45 2.06
C PRO A 63 -3.46 2.53 1.33
N PHE A 64 -2.49 3.17 1.98
CA PHE A 64 -1.59 4.11 1.29
C PHE A 64 -0.76 3.41 0.20
N ALA A 65 -0.24 2.21 0.46
CA ALA A 65 0.43 1.40 -0.55
C ALA A 65 -0.54 0.99 -1.69
N GLY A 66 -1.79 0.68 -1.35
CA GLY A 66 -2.86 0.41 -2.32
C GLY A 66 -3.16 1.59 -3.25
N LEU A 67 -3.19 2.81 -2.72
CA LEU A 67 -3.35 4.03 -3.53
C LEU A 67 -2.18 4.24 -4.48
N VAL A 68 -0.94 4.03 -4.02
CA VAL A 68 0.26 4.14 -4.87
C VAL A 68 0.25 3.09 -5.98
N ALA A 69 -0.17 1.85 -5.68
CA ALA A 69 -0.36 0.80 -6.69
C ALA A 69 -1.46 1.16 -7.70
N ALA A 70 -2.58 1.76 -7.25
CA ALA A 70 -3.69 2.16 -8.12
C ALA A 70 -3.32 3.27 -9.12
N LEU A 71 -2.29 4.08 -8.81
CA LEU A 71 -1.76 5.11 -9.70
C LEU A 71 -0.86 4.54 -10.82
N ILE A 72 -0.50 3.24 -10.76
CA ILE A 72 0.32 2.56 -11.77
C ILE A 72 -0.57 1.83 -12.78
N TYR A 73 -0.21 1.92 -14.06
CA TYR A 73 -0.96 1.30 -15.17
C TYR A 73 -1.21 -0.22 -15.00
N GLN A 74 -0.22 -0.97 -14.54
CA GLN A 74 -0.33 -2.42 -14.30
C GLN A 74 -0.56 -2.76 -12.82
N GLY A 75 -0.81 -1.77 -11.97
CA GLY A 75 -0.94 -1.94 -10.53
C GLY A 75 -2.36 -2.23 -10.05
N THR A 76 -3.36 -2.30 -10.94
CA THR A 76 -4.77 -2.47 -10.56
C THR A 76 -5.03 -3.76 -9.78
N ASP A 77 -4.43 -4.88 -10.20
CA ASP A 77 -4.56 -6.16 -9.49
C ASP A 77 -3.96 -6.08 -8.07
N VAL A 78 -2.74 -5.52 -7.98
CA VAL A 78 -2.05 -5.29 -6.71
C VAL A 78 -2.85 -4.35 -5.79
N ALA A 79 -3.46 -3.31 -6.35
CA ALA A 79 -4.32 -2.38 -5.61
C ALA A 79 -5.56 -3.08 -5.02
N PHE A 80 -6.16 -4.03 -5.75
CA PHE A 80 -7.26 -4.83 -5.21
C PHE A 80 -6.82 -5.71 -4.04
N TYR A 81 -5.65 -6.34 -4.10
CA TYR A 81 -5.13 -7.10 -2.97
C TYR A 81 -4.87 -6.22 -1.75
N TYR A 82 -4.31 -5.02 -1.93
CA TYR A 82 -4.15 -4.07 -0.82
C TYR A 82 -5.50 -3.57 -0.27
N PHE A 83 -6.52 -3.43 -1.11
CA PHE A 83 -7.86 -3.08 -0.67
C PHE A 83 -8.50 -4.19 0.19
N ILE A 84 -8.43 -5.45 -0.28
CA ILE A 84 -8.91 -6.61 0.49
C ILE A 84 -8.13 -6.73 1.80
N GLY A 85 -6.81 -6.61 1.75
CA GLY A 85 -5.94 -6.64 2.94
C GLY A 85 -6.29 -5.55 3.94
N THR A 86 -6.58 -4.33 3.47
CA THR A 86 -7.07 -3.23 4.33
C THR A 86 -8.40 -3.61 4.98
N GLY A 87 -9.33 -4.18 4.24
CA GLY A 87 -10.61 -4.65 4.78
C GLY A 87 -10.45 -5.72 5.86
N MET A 88 -9.54 -6.68 5.66
CA MET A 88 -9.20 -7.70 6.65
C MET A 88 -8.52 -7.09 7.88
N TYR A 89 -7.58 -6.16 7.69
CA TYR A 89 -6.91 -5.47 8.80
C TYR A 89 -7.89 -4.63 9.61
N TYR A 90 -8.80 -3.92 8.93
CA TYR A 90 -9.85 -3.15 9.57
C TYR A 90 -10.82 -4.05 10.36
N TRP A 91 -11.25 -5.17 9.77
CA TRP A 91 -12.05 -6.17 10.48
C TRP A 91 -11.33 -6.70 11.72
N ALA A 92 -10.04 -7.04 11.58
CA ALA A 92 -9.22 -7.52 12.68
C ALA A 92 -9.04 -6.46 13.76
N HIS A 93 -8.99 -5.17 13.41
CA HIS A 93 -8.92 -4.09 14.38
C HIS A 93 -10.20 -3.99 15.22
N ILE A 94 -11.37 -4.05 14.57
CA ILE A 94 -12.66 -4.02 15.26
C ILE A 94 -12.88 -5.29 16.10
N THR A 95 -12.48 -6.45 15.59
CA THR A 95 -12.69 -7.74 16.27
C THR A 95 -11.65 -8.00 17.37
N GLY A 96 -10.42 -7.55 17.16
CA GLY A 96 -9.27 -7.78 18.03
C GLY A 96 -9.34 -7.03 19.36
N GLU A 97 -10.06 -5.91 19.43
CA GLU A 97 -10.30 -5.21 20.70
C GLU A 97 -11.33 -5.93 21.60
N ILE A 98 -12.19 -6.80 21.05
CA ILE A 98 -13.24 -7.51 21.81
C ILE A 98 -12.71 -8.79 22.48
N ARG A 99 -11.59 -9.37 22.02
CA ARG A 99 -11.08 -10.67 22.52
C ARG A 99 -9.85 -10.61 23.42
N LEU A 100 -9.27 -9.43 23.67
CA LEU A 100 -8.08 -9.32 24.54
C LEU A 100 -8.41 -9.10 26.04
N PHE A 101 -9.71 -9.05 26.40
CA PHE A 101 -10.20 -8.83 27.78
C PHE A 101 -11.25 -9.85 28.27
N LEU A 102 -11.34 -11.02 27.63
CA LEU A 102 -12.11 -12.19 28.12
C LEU A 102 -11.23 -13.43 28.06
#